data_AF-A0A0P7TZI4-F1
#
_entry.id   AF-A0A0P7TZI4-F1
#
_cell.length_a   1.000
_cell.length_b   1.000
_cell.length_c   1.000
_cell.angle_alpha   90.00
_cell.angle_beta   90.00
_cell.angle_gamma   90.00
#
_symmetry.space_group_name_H-M   'P 1'
#
loop_
_entity.id
_entity.type
_entity.pdbx_description
1 polymer ?
#
loop_
_entity_poly.entity_id
_entity_poly.type
_entity_poly.pdbx_seq_one_letter_code
_entity_poly.pdbx_strand_id
1 'polypeptide(L)'
;AFQGNANTESVVRHDLQHALVARYLRFVPLQWSSEGCIGLRIDVYGCAYWADLINFDGQGVISYRFKMKKMKILKDVISLKFKTSESEGVILHGEGQQGDYITLELKKARLVLLINL
;
A
#
# COMPACT_ATOMS: atom_id res chain seq x y z
N ALA A 1 -21.21 10.88 1.59
CA ALA A 1 -21.93 10.58 0.34
C ALA A 1 -21.63 11.68 -0.66
N PHE A 2 -21.61 11.38 -1.96
CA PHE A 2 -21.38 12.36 -3.02
C PHE A 2 -22.72 12.82 -3.59
N GLN A 3 -22.93 14.12 -3.71
CA GLN A 3 -24.15 14.67 -4.29
C GLN A 3 -24.09 14.64 -5.82
N GLY A 4 -25.10 14.05 -6.46
CA GLY A 4 -25.21 14.00 -7.91
C GLY A 4 -25.66 15.34 -8.52
N ASN A 5 -25.70 15.40 -9.84
CA ASN A 5 -26.36 16.45 -10.58
C ASN A 5 -27.89 16.26 -10.57
N ALA A 6 -28.64 17.32 -10.88
CA ALA A 6 -30.11 17.31 -10.86
C ALA A 6 -30.75 17.20 -12.26
N ASN A 7 -29.95 17.12 -13.33
CA ASN A 7 -30.42 17.08 -14.73
C ASN A 7 -29.58 16.10 -15.55
N THR A 8 -29.81 16.02 -16.87
CA THR A 8 -29.13 15.01 -17.71
C THR A 8 -27.86 15.54 -18.40
N GLU A 9 -27.66 16.86 -18.40
CA GLU A 9 -26.62 17.52 -19.18
C GLU A 9 -25.41 17.94 -18.34
N SER A 10 -25.62 18.41 -17.11
CA SER A 10 -24.57 18.96 -16.26
C SER A 10 -23.70 17.89 -15.61
N VAL A 11 -22.45 18.22 -15.29
CA VAL A 11 -21.53 17.34 -14.58
C VAL A 11 -21.23 17.95 -13.22
N VAL A 12 -21.35 17.16 -12.15
CA VAL A 12 -20.87 17.52 -10.81
C VAL A 12 -19.61 16.70 -10.54
N ARG A 13 -18.51 17.39 -10.26
CA ARG A 13 -17.22 16.78 -9.94
C ARG A 13 -16.98 16.78 -8.43
N HIS A 14 -16.49 15.66 -7.93
CA HIS A 14 -16.03 15.50 -6.55
C HIS A 14 -14.57 15.10 -6.54
N ASP A 15 -13.72 15.96 -5.99
CA ASP A 15 -12.32 15.61 -5.76
C ASP A 15 -12.21 14.89 -4.41
N LEU A 16 -11.52 13.75 -4.41
CA LEU A 16 -11.26 13.00 -3.19
C LEU A 16 -10.17 13.71 -2.38
N GLN A 17 -10.41 13.89 -1.09
CA GLN A 17 -9.39 14.46 -0.18
C GLN A 17 -8.08 13.66 -0.19
N HIS A 18 -8.19 12.33 -0.37
CA HIS A 18 -7.06 11.43 -0.49
C HIS A 18 -7.23 10.57 -1.74
N ALA A 19 -6.19 10.49 -2.57
CA ALA A 19 -6.18 9.59 -3.71
C ALA A 19 -6.30 8.13 -3.24
N LEU A 20 -7.08 7.33 -3.98
CA LEU A 20 -7.30 5.92 -3.69
C LEU A 20 -6.57 5.06 -4.74
N VAL A 21 -5.84 4.05 -4.28
CA VAL A 21 -5.30 3.00 -5.16
C VAL A 21 -6.26 1.82 -5.09
N ALA A 22 -6.93 1.50 -6.19
CA ALA A 22 -7.93 0.43 -6.24
C ALA A 22 -7.90 -0.30 -7.59
N ARG A 23 -8.15 -1.61 -7.55
CA ARG A 23 -8.39 -2.43 -8.75
C ARG A 23 -9.83 -2.34 -9.23
N TYR A 24 -10.77 -2.17 -8.30
CA TYR A 24 -12.20 -2.12 -8.56
C TYR A 24 -12.83 -0.98 -7.77
N LEU A 25 -13.75 -0.26 -8.41
CA LEU A 25 -14.60 0.75 -7.79
C LEU A 25 -16.05 0.32 -7.91
N ARG A 26 -16.81 0.47 -6.82
CA ARG A 26 -18.25 0.20 -6.80
C ARG A 26 -18.98 1.48 -6.42
N PHE A 27 -19.85 1.94 -7.31
CA PHE A 27 -20.73 3.06 -7.07
C PHE A 27 -22.14 2.55 -6.79
N VAL A 28 -22.76 3.07 -5.74
CA VAL A 28 -24.10 2.65 -5.30
C VAL A 28 -24.99 3.90 -5.21
N PRO A 29 -25.97 4.08 -6.10
CA PRO A 29 -26.97 5.13 -5.96
C PRO A 29 -27.74 4.98 -4.64
N LEU A 30 -27.83 6.06 -3.87
CA LEU A 30 -28.52 6.06 -2.57
C LEU A 30 -29.93 6.67 -2.65
N GLN A 31 -30.18 7.54 -3.62
CA GLN A 31 -31.42 8.29 -3.77
C GLN A 31 -31.79 8.44 -5.26
N TRP A 32 -33.08 8.69 -5.51
CA TRP A 32 -33.66 8.88 -6.84
C TRP A 32 -33.67 10.38 -7.18
N SER A 33 -33.83 10.72 -8.46
CA SER A 33 -34.07 12.13 -8.82
C SER A 33 -35.42 12.59 -8.27
N SER A 34 -35.61 13.91 -8.12
CA SER A 34 -36.89 14.49 -7.71
C SER A 34 -38.04 14.16 -8.68
N GLU A 35 -37.71 13.84 -9.93
CA GLU A 35 -38.66 13.44 -10.98
C GLU A 35 -38.99 11.94 -10.94
N GLY A 36 -38.39 11.17 -10.02
CA GLY A 36 -38.64 9.73 -9.88
C GLY A 36 -37.88 8.85 -10.87
N CYS A 37 -36.85 9.39 -11.53
CA CYS A 37 -35.99 8.63 -12.45
C CYS A 37 -34.71 8.16 -11.74
N ILE A 38 -34.15 7.04 -12.19
CA ILE A 38 -32.83 6.56 -11.78
C ILE A 38 -31.90 6.45 -12.99
N GLY A 39 -30.78 7.16 -12.93
CA GLY A 39 -29.75 7.14 -13.95
C GLY A 39 -28.42 7.53 -13.32
N LEU A 40 -27.35 6.85 -13.72
CA LEU A 40 -26.01 7.13 -13.21
C LEU A 40 -25.00 7.05 -14.36
N ARG A 41 -24.35 8.18 -14.64
CA ARG A 41 -23.17 8.26 -15.51
C ARG A 41 -22.01 8.77 -14.68
N ILE A 42 -20.89 8.05 -14.72
CA ILE A 42 -19.71 8.38 -13.91
C ILE A 42 -18.49 8.34 -14.79
N ASP A 43 -17.69 9.39 -14.68
CA ASP A 43 -16.31 9.43 -15.16
C ASP A 43 -15.38 9.37 -13.96
N VAL A 44 -14.37 8.50 -14.02
CA VAL A 44 -13.35 8.36 -12.98
C VAL A 44 -12.03 8.87 -13.54
N TYR A 45 -11.47 9.89 -12.90
CA TYR A 45 -10.19 10.46 -13.26
C TYR A 45 -9.09 9.95 -12.33
N GLY A 46 -7.99 9.48 -12.91
CA GLY A 46 -6.84 9.00 -12.18
C GLY A 46 -5.66 8.75 -13.11
N CYS A 47 -4.55 8.30 -12.53
CA CYS A 47 -3.37 7.84 -13.26
C CYS A 47 -3.17 6.33 -13.03
N ALA A 48 -2.46 5.68 -13.95
CA ALA A 48 -2.02 4.32 -13.75
C ALA A 48 -1.08 4.25 -12.53
N TYR A 49 -1.37 3.32 -11.61
CA TYR A 49 -0.51 3.07 -10.47
C TYR A 49 0.53 2.00 -10.85
N TRP A 50 1.79 2.42 -10.94
CA TRP A 50 2.94 1.53 -11.14
C TRP A 50 3.65 1.35 -9.81
N ALA A 51 3.75 0.11 -9.35
CA ALA A 51 4.53 -0.24 -8.18
C ALA A 51 5.23 -1.57 -8.42
N ASP A 52 6.51 -1.63 -8.09
CA ASP A 52 7.28 -2.87 -8.02
C ASP A 52 6.84 -3.64 -6.77
N LEU A 53 5.75 -4.39 -6.90
CA LEU A 53 5.18 -5.21 -5.84
C LEU A 53 5.66 -6.64 -5.99
N ILE A 54 6.08 -7.23 -4.89
CA ILE A 54 6.39 -8.66 -4.80
C ILE A 54 5.50 -9.26 -3.73
N ASN A 55 4.80 -10.33 -4.10
CA ASN A 55 3.95 -11.08 -3.18
C ASN A 55 4.74 -12.26 -2.62
N PHE A 56 4.63 -12.45 -1.31
CA PHE A 56 5.20 -13.59 -0.60
C PHE A 56 4.06 -14.46 -0.07
N ASP A 57 4.14 -15.75 -0.33
CA ASP A 57 3.19 -16.79 0.11
C ASP A 57 3.64 -17.48 1.42
N GLY A 58 4.70 -16.97 2.05
CA GLY A 58 5.32 -17.55 3.24
C GLY A 58 6.51 -18.47 2.95
N GLN A 59 6.79 -18.80 1.69
CA GLN A 59 7.94 -19.66 1.32
C GLN A 59 9.06 -18.91 0.59
N GLY A 60 8.74 -17.78 -0.06
CA GLY A 60 9.71 -16.98 -0.81
C GLY A 60 10.53 -16.00 0.05
N VAL A 61 11.77 -15.73 -0.38
CA VAL A 61 12.65 -14.67 0.14
C VAL A 61 13.39 -14.01 -1.01
N ILE A 62 13.63 -12.69 -0.90
CA ILE A 62 14.57 -11.97 -1.76
C ILE A 62 15.88 -11.81 -0.97
N SER A 63 16.94 -12.44 -1.46
CA SER A 63 18.27 -12.31 -0.86
C SER A 63 19.13 -11.31 -1.63
N TYR A 64 19.77 -10.39 -0.91
CA TYR A 64 20.79 -9.51 -1.47
C TYR A 64 22.11 -9.66 -0.71
N ARG A 65 23.21 -9.88 -1.43
CA ARG A 65 24.56 -9.96 -0.87
C ARG A 65 25.38 -8.75 -1.34
N PHE A 66 25.81 -7.91 -0.40
CA PHE A 66 26.69 -6.78 -0.68
C PHE A 66 28.03 -7.28 -1.24
N LYS A 67 28.45 -6.71 -2.39
CA LYS A 67 29.74 -7.06 -3.02
C LYS A 67 30.94 -6.52 -2.23
N MET A 68 30.78 -5.37 -1.57
CA MET A 68 31.84 -4.75 -0.77
C MET A 68 31.69 -5.12 0.70
N LYS A 69 32.68 -5.83 1.24
CA LYS A 69 32.68 -6.40 2.60
C LYS A 69 32.91 -5.37 3.73
N LYS A 70 33.36 -4.16 3.40
CA LYS A 70 33.61 -3.07 4.34
C LYS A 70 32.99 -1.78 3.80
N MET A 71 31.71 -1.56 4.07
CA MET A 71 31.15 -0.22 4.02
C MET A 71 31.04 0.29 5.46
N LYS A 72 31.89 1.26 5.84
CA LYS A 72 31.62 2.07 7.02
C LYS A 72 30.61 3.12 6.61
N ILE A 73 29.32 2.81 6.77
CA ILE A 73 28.26 3.76 6.45
C ILE A 73 28.05 4.61 7.70
N LEU A 74 28.23 5.93 7.58
CA LEU A 74 28.02 6.88 8.68
C LEU A 74 26.53 6.95 9.12
N LYS A 75 25.62 6.49 8.25
CA LYS A 75 24.17 6.45 8.47
C LYS A 75 23.50 5.46 7.50
N ASP A 76 22.78 4.49 8.05
CA ASP A 76 21.94 3.58 7.27
C ASP A 76 20.46 3.99 7.34
N VAL A 77 19.77 3.94 6.20
CA VAL A 77 18.32 4.18 6.12
C VAL A 77 17.69 3.03 5.34
N ILE A 78 16.85 2.25 6.02
CA ILE A 78 16.02 1.21 5.41
C ILE A 78 14.58 1.70 5.41
N SER A 79 13.94 1.69 4.25
CA SER A 79 12.54 2.10 4.08
C SER A 79 11.81 1.07 3.25
N LEU A 80 10.68 0.58 3.78
CA LEU A 80 9.84 -0.40 3.11
C LEU A 80 8.36 -0.12 3.41
N LYS A 81 7.48 -0.58 2.52
CA LYS A 81 6.03 -0.62 2.72
C LYS A 81 5.61 -2.08 2.56
N PHE A 82 4.88 -2.59 3.54
CA PHE A 82 4.36 -3.96 3.51
C PHE A 82 2.87 -3.95 3.86
N LYS A 83 2.17 -5.00 3.45
CA LYS A 83 0.79 -5.29 3.82
C LYS A 83 0.66 -6.80 3.99
N THR A 84 0.08 -7.24 5.09
CA THR A 84 -0.19 -8.66 5.35
C THR A 84 -1.44 -8.83 6.22
N SER A 85 -2.09 -9.98 6.09
CA SER A 85 -3.10 -10.47 7.06
C SER A 85 -2.48 -11.30 8.18
N GLU A 86 -1.23 -11.74 8.00
CA GLU A 86 -0.52 -12.58 8.96
C GLU A 86 -0.09 -11.77 10.18
N SER A 87 -0.24 -12.37 11.35
CA SER A 87 0.12 -11.75 12.63
C SER A 87 1.57 -12.00 13.03
N GLU A 88 2.26 -12.92 12.35
CA GLU A 88 3.65 -13.30 12.58
C GLU A 88 4.40 -13.42 11.26
N GLY A 89 5.70 -13.10 11.26
CA GLY A 89 6.57 -13.28 10.10
C GLY A 89 7.76 -12.32 10.07
N VAL A 90 8.82 -12.72 9.38
CA VAL A 90 10.01 -11.88 9.16
C VAL A 90 9.77 -10.98 7.94
N ILE A 91 9.98 -9.68 8.10
CA ILE A 91 9.85 -8.68 7.03
C ILE A 91 11.22 -8.40 6.39
N LEU A 92 12.23 -8.22 7.23
CA LEU A 92 13.60 -7.96 6.80
C LEU A 92 14.56 -8.58 7.80
N HIS A 93 15.61 -9.21 7.27
CA HIS A 93 16.71 -9.73 8.07
C HIS A 93 18.02 -9.43 7.36
N GLY A 94 18.97 -8.86 8.09
CA GLY A 94 20.34 -8.62 7.65
C GLY A 94 21.31 -9.16 8.68
N GLU A 95 22.36 -9.80 8.19
CA GLU A 95 23.43 -10.37 9.01
C GLU A 95 24.78 -9.81 8.54
N GLY A 96 25.56 -9.30 9.49
CA GLY A 96 26.92 -8.82 9.33
C GLY A 96 27.95 -9.93 9.43
N GLN A 97 29.23 -9.61 9.19
CA GLN A 97 30.30 -10.62 9.22
C GLN A 97 30.71 -11.03 10.63
N GLN A 98 30.38 -10.23 11.64
CA GLN A 98 30.79 -10.43 13.03
C GLN A 98 29.66 -10.92 13.94
N GLY A 99 28.54 -11.37 13.35
CA GLY A 99 27.34 -11.76 14.09
C GLY A 99 26.40 -10.59 14.40
N ASP A 100 26.74 -9.39 13.92
CA ASP A 100 25.86 -8.22 13.89
C ASP A 100 24.60 -8.58 13.11
N TYR A 101 23.44 -8.11 13.55
CA TYR A 101 22.22 -8.35 12.82
C TYR A 101 21.22 -7.23 13.01
N ILE A 102 20.33 -7.13 12.02
CA ILE A 102 19.12 -6.34 12.09
C ILE A 102 17.96 -7.21 11.61
N THR A 103 16.92 -7.31 12.43
CA THR A 103 15.70 -8.04 12.08
C THR A 103 14.50 -7.14 12.32
N LEU A 104 13.65 -7.00 11.31
CA LEU A 104 12.32 -6.43 11.41
C LEU A 104 11.30 -7.56 11.21
N GLU A 105 10.45 -7.77 12.19
CA GLU A 105 9.47 -8.85 12.19
C GLU A 105 8.12 -8.42 12.76
N LEU A 106 7.08 -9.18 12.44
CA LEU A 106 5.80 -9.13 13.13
C LEU A 106 5.78 -10.20 14.21
N LYS A 107 5.40 -9.79 15.42
CA LYS A 107 5.09 -10.68 16.54
C LYS A 107 3.75 -10.28 17.13
N LYS A 108 2.74 -11.14 17.03
CA LYS A 108 1.36 -10.86 17.49
C LYS A 108 0.82 -9.54 16.94
N ALA A 109 0.97 -9.34 15.63
CA ALA A 109 0.58 -8.14 14.88
C ALA A 109 1.28 -6.83 15.33
N ARG A 110 2.38 -6.92 16.08
CA ARG A 110 3.21 -5.78 16.45
C ARG A 110 4.53 -5.84 15.68
N LEU A 111 4.96 -4.67 15.22
CA LEU A 111 6.25 -4.52 14.58
C LEU A 111 7.35 -4.55 15.66
N VAL A 112 8.29 -5.48 15.52
CA VAL A 112 9.44 -5.65 16.44
C VAL A 112 10.72 -5.45 15.64
N LEU A 113 11.59 -4.58 16.15
CA LEU A 113 12.91 -4.32 15.60
C LEU A 113 13.96 -4.84 16.59
N LEU A 114 14.79 -5.76 16.12
CA LEU A 114 15.92 -6.32 16.86
C LEU A 114 17.21 -5.90 16.17
N ILE A 115 18.14 -5.34 16.94
CA ILE A 115 19.42 -4.84 16.43
C ILE A 115 20.53 -5.32 17.37
N ASN A 116 21.60 -5.86 16.78
CA ASN A 116 22.88 -6.14 17.43
C ASN A 116 24.01 -5.60 16.53
N LEU A 117 24.89 -4.78 17.08
CA LEU A 117 25.94 -4.04 16.36
C LEU A 117 27.31 -4.28 16.96
#